data_AF-A0A7M7GV02-F1
#
_entry.id   AF-A0A7M7GV02-F1
#
_cell.length_a   1.000
_cell.length_b   1.000
_cell.length_c   1.000
_cell.angle_alpha   90.00
_cell.angle_beta   90.00
_cell.angle_gamma   90.00
#
_symmetry.space_group_name_H-M   'P 1'
#
loop_
_entity.id
_entity.type
_entity.pdbx_description
1 polymer ?
#
loop_
_entity_poly.entity_id
_entity_poly.type
_entity_poly.pdbx_seq_one_letter_code
_entity_poly.pdbx_strand_id
1 'polypeptide(L)'
;MWRYLQYIIFGLTVVLLTIHEIVFVQAGEQERVAWYEGATRAIEGRIRASAATWSAPPAGGVARGVVLFVGDGMGMSTLTAARILSGQRRGNTGEEAQLAWDSFPAVALARTYNMDAQVGESSACATALLCGVKANYETVGLDSSARFENCYSSFDARVPSLINWAQEQGKSTGLVTTTRVTHATPAALYAHAASRYWEDDGKVPPAARTSCKDIARQLLEDEPGRNINVILGGGRRHFVSKVTQDPEEPDKEGRRLDGRNLIEEWSRNHRLRNVAAKYVANKEQFESVDPRKVNHLLGLFSYSHMDFDVDRNTNGSGDPSLAEMTIKALRILAKNPEGYFLFVEGGRIDHAHHYNNAYRALDETLALEEAVRAVMKEVDLSETLLVVTADHSHVLTLGGLATHRGNPIFARCPMLMDNRIQRYCTATDPDTRSQGIFYERLARIPFRLRAFPVHGRRTAARTCQCSRSAPWPTSCSPGASTRATYLTRSRTPPAWASTRPVAPGTRHPATTRSTSR
;
A
#
# COMPACT_ATOMS: atom_id res chain seq x y z
N MET A 1 23.06 72.41 -17.56
CA MET A 1 23.25 70.97 -17.82
C MET A 1 22.76 70.07 -16.68
N TRP A 2 23.18 70.26 -15.43
CA TRP A 2 22.86 69.35 -14.32
C TRP A 2 21.36 69.22 -13.98
N ARG A 3 20.61 70.34 -13.99
CA ARG A 3 19.15 70.32 -13.80
C ARG A 3 18.41 69.60 -14.93
N TYR A 4 18.90 69.70 -16.16
CA TYR A 4 18.29 69.06 -17.33
C TYR A 4 18.47 67.53 -17.27
N LEU A 5 19.64 67.08 -16.82
CA LEU A 5 19.92 65.66 -16.57
C LEU A 5 19.03 65.09 -15.45
N GLN A 6 18.76 65.86 -14.38
CA GLN A 6 17.85 65.46 -13.32
C GLN A 6 16.40 65.29 -13.80
N TYR A 7 15.90 66.18 -14.68
CA TYR A 7 14.56 66.03 -15.26
C TYR A 7 14.45 64.83 -16.19
N ILE A 8 15.51 64.53 -16.96
CA ILE A 8 15.55 63.33 -17.83
C ILE A 8 15.56 62.05 -16.99
N ILE A 9 16.39 61.99 -15.95
CA ILE A 9 16.44 60.83 -15.04
C ILE A 9 15.09 60.64 -14.35
N PHE A 10 14.50 61.71 -13.81
CA PHE A 10 13.18 61.65 -13.17
C PHE A 10 12.09 61.19 -14.15
N GLY A 11 12.07 61.73 -15.38
CA GLY A 11 11.14 61.30 -16.42
C GLY A 11 11.30 59.83 -16.80
N LEU A 12 12.55 59.35 -16.96
CA LEU A 12 12.84 57.94 -17.22
C LEU A 12 12.43 57.04 -16.05
N THR A 13 12.67 57.46 -14.80
CA THR A 13 12.25 56.69 -13.63
C THR A 13 10.73 56.58 -13.54
N VAL A 14 9.99 57.67 -13.79
CA VAL A 14 8.52 57.65 -13.80
C VAL A 14 8.00 56.73 -14.92
N VAL A 15 8.57 56.80 -16.12
CA VAL A 15 8.19 55.93 -17.24
C VAL A 15 8.51 54.46 -16.95
N LEU A 16 9.67 54.17 -16.34
CA LEU A 16 10.03 52.80 -15.96
C LEU A 16 9.10 52.25 -14.86
N LEU A 17 8.74 53.08 -13.87
CA LEU A 17 7.79 52.68 -12.82
C LEU A 17 6.38 52.46 -13.36
N THR A 18 5.91 53.28 -14.29
CA THR A 18 4.58 53.08 -14.89
C THR A 18 4.55 51.87 -15.83
N ILE A 19 5.60 51.63 -16.62
CA ILE A 19 5.73 50.40 -17.41
C ILE A 19 5.76 49.18 -16.50
N HIS A 20 6.48 49.22 -15.38
CA HIS A 20 6.52 48.15 -14.40
C HIS A 20 5.12 47.86 -13.85
N GLU A 21 4.42 48.87 -13.32
CA GLU A 21 3.04 48.73 -12.82
C GLU A 21 2.08 48.17 -13.87
N ILE A 22 2.11 48.67 -15.11
CA ILE A 22 1.24 48.16 -16.19
C ILE A 22 1.55 46.68 -16.50
N VAL A 23 2.82 46.30 -16.57
CA VAL A 23 3.23 44.90 -16.80
C VAL A 23 2.77 44.00 -15.64
N PHE A 24 2.87 44.46 -14.39
CA PHE A 24 2.40 43.71 -13.22
C PHE A 24 0.88 43.55 -13.20
N VAL A 25 0.12 44.61 -13.52
CA VAL A 25 -1.35 44.55 -13.59
C VAL A 25 -1.81 43.61 -14.71
N GLN A 26 -1.17 43.66 -15.89
CA GLN A 26 -1.48 42.76 -16.99
C GLN A 26 -1.11 41.31 -16.68
N ALA A 27 0.03 41.06 -16.04
CA ALA A 27 0.41 39.72 -15.59
C ALA A 27 -0.59 39.15 -14.57
N GLY A 28 -1.05 39.97 -13.61
CA GLY A 28 -2.05 39.57 -12.64
C GLY A 28 -3.44 39.32 -13.24
N GLU A 29 -3.82 40.03 -14.29
CA GLU A 29 -5.05 39.75 -15.04
C GLU A 29 -4.98 38.45 -15.84
N GLN A 30 -3.87 38.22 -16.55
CA GLN A 30 -3.61 36.97 -17.26
C GLN A 30 -3.61 35.75 -16.33
N GLU A 31 -3.04 35.89 -15.12
CA GLU A 31 -3.04 34.83 -14.12
C GLU A 31 -4.47 34.48 -13.66
N ARG A 32 -5.31 35.49 -13.36
CA ARG A 32 -6.71 35.26 -12.98
C ARG A 32 -7.48 34.53 -14.08
N VAL A 33 -7.28 34.92 -15.33
CA VAL A 33 -7.89 34.25 -16.49
C VAL A 33 -7.45 32.79 -16.56
N ALA A 34 -6.16 32.49 -16.38
CA ALA A 34 -5.66 31.12 -16.39
C ALA A 34 -6.33 30.23 -15.31
N TRP A 35 -6.55 30.77 -14.10
CA TRP A 35 -7.27 30.07 -13.03
C TRP A 35 -8.74 29.83 -13.38
N TYR A 36 -9.44 30.84 -13.89
CA TYR A 36 -10.85 30.70 -14.28
C TYR A 36 -11.04 29.74 -15.44
N GLU A 37 -10.19 29.82 -16.47
CA GLU A 37 -10.24 28.85 -17.57
C GLU A 37 -9.92 27.44 -17.10
N GLY A 38 -8.93 27.27 -16.20
CA GLY A 38 -8.61 25.99 -15.59
C GLY A 38 -9.82 25.41 -14.84
N ALA A 39 -10.51 26.22 -14.05
CA ALA A 39 -11.72 25.84 -13.34
C ALA A 39 -12.86 25.48 -14.30
N THR A 40 -13.10 26.30 -15.34
CA THR A 40 -14.12 26.02 -16.37
C THR A 40 -13.86 24.68 -17.06
N ARG A 41 -12.62 24.43 -17.51
CA ARG A 41 -12.23 23.15 -18.11
C ARG A 41 -12.46 21.97 -17.17
N ALA A 42 -12.15 22.12 -15.88
CA ALA A 42 -12.38 21.09 -14.88
C ALA A 42 -13.87 20.80 -14.65
N ILE A 43 -14.71 21.84 -14.58
CA ILE A 43 -16.16 21.72 -14.43
C ILE A 43 -16.77 21.06 -15.67
N GLU A 44 -16.45 21.54 -16.87
CA GLU A 44 -16.91 20.95 -18.13
C GLU A 44 -16.45 19.49 -18.30
N GLY A 45 -15.23 19.18 -17.88
CA GLY A 45 -14.72 17.80 -17.82
C GLY A 45 -15.59 16.91 -16.92
N ARG A 46 -15.94 17.38 -15.71
CA ARG A 46 -16.81 16.65 -14.78
C ARG A 46 -18.24 16.51 -15.30
N ILE A 47 -18.80 17.54 -15.93
CA ILE A 47 -20.13 17.46 -16.55
C ILE A 47 -20.14 16.41 -17.66
N ARG A 48 -19.11 16.39 -18.53
CA ARG A 48 -18.98 15.38 -19.60
C ARG A 48 -18.82 13.97 -19.04
N ALA A 49 -17.97 13.78 -18.02
CA ALA A 49 -17.78 12.48 -17.38
C ALA A 49 -19.07 12.00 -16.70
N SER A 50 -19.79 12.89 -16.02
CA SER A 50 -21.10 12.60 -15.45
C SER A 50 -22.10 12.22 -16.54
N ALA A 51 -22.22 13.00 -17.62
CA ALA A 51 -23.11 12.67 -18.74
C ALA A 51 -22.78 11.30 -19.35
N ALA A 52 -21.50 10.98 -19.54
CA ALA A 52 -21.03 9.67 -20.03
C ALA A 52 -21.42 8.51 -19.10
N THR A 53 -21.42 8.74 -17.77
CA THR A 53 -21.83 7.75 -16.77
C THR A 53 -23.36 7.52 -16.78
N TRP A 54 -24.15 8.53 -17.19
CA TRP A 54 -25.61 8.45 -17.29
C TRP A 54 -26.10 7.94 -18.65
N SER A 55 -25.28 8.05 -19.70
CA SER A 55 -25.50 7.38 -20.98
C SER A 55 -25.03 5.92 -20.91
N ALA A 56 -25.87 5.08 -20.30
CA ALA A 56 -25.79 3.61 -20.23
C ALA A 56 -24.41 3.01 -19.88
N PRO A 57 -24.23 2.35 -18.72
CA PRO A 57 -23.04 1.55 -18.49
C PRO A 57 -22.86 0.52 -19.65
N PRO A 58 -21.62 0.14 -19.99
CA PRO A 58 -21.37 -0.91 -20.99
C PRO A 58 -22.25 -2.10 -20.64
N ALA A 59 -22.96 -2.66 -21.63
CA ALA A 59 -24.08 -3.59 -21.44
C ALA A 59 -23.99 -4.43 -20.15
N GLY A 60 -24.64 -3.97 -19.07
CA GLY A 60 -24.69 -4.65 -17.76
C GLY A 60 -23.94 -4.00 -16.59
N GLY A 61 -22.99 -3.06 -16.79
CA GLY A 61 -22.27 -2.37 -15.70
C GLY A 61 -21.31 -3.26 -14.89
N VAL A 62 -20.87 -4.38 -15.47
CA VAL A 62 -19.96 -5.35 -14.85
C VAL A 62 -18.57 -5.22 -15.47
N ALA A 63 -17.54 -5.04 -14.65
CA ALA A 63 -16.16 -4.98 -15.12
C ALA A 63 -15.66 -6.38 -15.51
N ARG A 64 -15.13 -6.52 -16.73
CA ARG A 64 -14.45 -7.73 -17.19
C ARG A 64 -13.12 -7.88 -16.44
N GLY A 65 -12.32 -6.82 -16.42
CA GLY A 65 -11.05 -6.74 -15.71
C GLY A 65 -11.13 -5.88 -14.45
N VAL A 66 -10.40 -6.25 -13.40
CA VAL A 66 -10.18 -5.39 -12.24
C VAL A 66 -8.68 -5.34 -11.97
N VAL A 67 -8.13 -4.13 -11.85
CA VAL A 67 -6.76 -3.92 -11.37
C VAL A 67 -6.79 -3.04 -10.13
N LEU A 68 -6.33 -3.61 -9.01
CA LEU A 68 -6.24 -2.93 -7.73
C LEU A 68 -4.77 -2.62 -7.41
N PHE A 69 -4.44 -1.33 -7.37
CA PHE A 69 -3.15 -0.82 -6.96
C PHE A 69 -3.18 -0.40 -5.50
N VAL A 70 -2.24 -0.91 -4.71
CA VAL A 70 -2.04 -0.55 -3.30
C VAL A 70 -0.65 0.04 -3.11
N GLY A 71 -0.57 1.29 -2.70
CA GLY A 71 0.67 1.85 -2.16
C GLY A 71 0.70 1.63 -0.65
N ASP A 72 1.49 0.66 -0.18
CA ASP A 72 1.61 0.36 1.25
C ASP A 72 2.14 1.60 1.98
N GLY A 73 1.40 2.09 2.98
CA GLY A 73 1.77 3.30 3.72
C GLY A 73 1.65 4.63 2.94
N MET A 74 1.04 4.63 1.73
CA MET A 74 0.94 5.79 0.83
C MET A 74 -0.14 6.79 1.26
N GLY A 75 0.11 7.51 2.35
CA GLY A 75 -0.79 8.54 2.88
C GLY A 75 -0.95 9.79 1.99
N MET A 76 -1.89 10.66 2.37
CA MET A 76 -2.19 11.91 1.63
C MET A 76 -0.98 12.86 1.50
N SER A 77 -0.12 12.90 2.53
CA SER A 77 1.11 13.68 2.50
C SER A 77 2.12 13.08 1.51
N THR A 78 2.24 11.75 1.46
CA THR A 78 3.08 11.03 0.48
C THR A 78 2.62 11.31 -0.94
N LEU A 79 1.30 11.26 -1.20
CA LEU A 79 0.73 11.60 -2.52
C LEU A 79 1.10 13.01 -2.97
N THR A 80 0.94 13.99 -2.07
CA THR A 80 1.24 15.40 -2.40
C THR A 80 2.73 15.62 -2.61
N ALA A 81 3.57 15.02 -1.78
CA ALA A 81 5.02 15.11 -1.90
C ALA A 81 5.52 14.45 -3.20
N ALA A 82 4.98 13.28 -3.55
CA ALA A 82 5.31 12.57 -4.79
C ALA A 82 4.86 13.36 -6.03
N ARG A 83 3.69 14.01 -5.98
CA ARG A 83 3.21 14.91 -7.05
C ARG A 83 4.22 16.04 -7.31
N ILE A 84 4.67 16.71 -6.24
CA ILE A 84 5.67 17.78 -6.34
C ILE A 84 6.98 17.23 -6.91
N LEU A 85 7.48 16.11 -6.38
CA LEU A 85 8.69 15.46 -6.90
C LEU A 85 8.59 15.14 -8.39
N SER A 86 7.45 14.61 -8.83
CA SER A 86 7.18 14.26 -10.24
C SER A 86 7.27 15.47 -11.15
N GLY A 87 6.72 16.63 -10.76
CA GLY A 87 6.84 17.84 -11.56
C GLY A 87 8.25 18.42 -11.55
N GLN A 88 8.94 18.38 -10.41
CA GLN A 88 10.33 18.83 -10.28
C GLN A 88 11.29 18.00 -11.14
N ARG A 89 11.11 16.67 -11.20
CA ARG A 89 11.87 15.78 -12.10
C ARG A 89 11.65 16.11 -13.59
N ARG A 90 10.54 16.76 -13.93
CA ARG A 90 10.22 17.24 -15.29
C ARG A 90 10.68 18.68 -15.55
N GLY A 91 11.40 19.29 -14.61
CA GLY A 91 11.89 20.67 -14.72
C GLY A 91 10.84 21.75 -14.44
N ASN A 92 9.66 21.36 -13.95
CA ASN A 92 8.61 22.29 -13.54
C ASN A 92 8.70 22.62 -12.04
N THR A 93 7.87 23.54 -11.54
CA THR A 93 7.85 23.90 -10.11
C THR A 93 7.39 22.73 -9.23
N GLY A 94 6.45 21.91 -9.70
CA GLY A 94 6.06 20.67 -9.05
C GLY A 94 4.64 20.66 -8.55
N GLU A 95 4.18 21.73 -7.92
CA GLU A 95 2.90 21.79 -7.20
C GLU A 95 1.67 21.62 -8.11
N GLU A 96 1.82 22.01 -9.38
CA GLU A 96 0.82 21.90 -10.46
C GLU A 96 0.83 20.56 -11.19
N ALA A 97 1.82 19.71 -10.93
CA ALA A 97 1.92 18.41 -11.58
C ALA A 97 0.72 17.54 -11.21
N GLN A 98 0.41 16.57 -12.08
CA GLN A 98 -0.61 15.57 -11.80
C GLN A 98 0.00 14.18 -11.90
N LEU A 99 -0.33 13.34 -10.91
CA LEU A 99 -0.10 11.90 -10.95
C LEU A 99 -1.20 11.22 -11.76
N ALA A 100 -0.97 10.01 -12.25
CA ALA A 100 -1.91 9.29 -13.12
C ALA A 100 -3.35 9.25 -12.56
N TRP A 101 -3.48 8.93 -11.27
CA TRP A 101 -4.76 8.82 -10.56
C TRP A 101 -5.41 10.16 -10.21
N ASP A 102 -4.73 11.30 -10.35
CA ASP A 102 -5.36 12.62 -10.16
C ASP A 102 -6.44 12.89 -11.23
N SER A 103 -6.42 12.13 -12.33
CA SER A 103 -7.43 12.16 -13.39
C SER A 103 -8.62 11.23 -13.15
N PHE A 104 -8.60 10.41 -12.08
CA PHE A 104 -9.68 9.45 -11.82
C PHE A 104 -10.98 10.17 -11.44
N PRO A 105 -12.14 9.71 -11.96
CA PRO A 105 -13.39 10.43 -11.82
C PRO A 105 -13.99 10.36 -10.40
N ALA A 106 -13.58 9.36 -9.60
CA ALA A 106 -14.10 9.09 -8.27
C ALA A 106 -12.98 9.05 -7.23
N VAL A 107 -13.22 9.69 -6.09
CA VAL A 107 -12.30 9.72 -4.94
C VAL A 107 -13.11 9.50 -3.68
N ALA A 108 -12.58 8.70 -2.76
CA ALA A 108 -13.15 8.46 -1.44
C ALA A 108 -12.05 8.46 -0.36
N LEU A 109 -12.45 8.68 0.89
CA LEU A 109 -11.56 8.55 2.05
C LEU A 109 -11.86 7.23 2.77
N ALA A 110 -10.81 6.46 3.05
CA ALA A 110 -10.91 5.19 3.76
C ALA A 110 -10.55 5.36 5.25
N ARG A 111 -11.29 4.70 6.15
CA ARG A 111 -11.01 4.66 7.59
C ARG A 111 -10.24 3.38 7.94
N THR A 112 -8.96 3.52 8.26
CA THR A 112 -8.00 2.40 8.31
C THR A 112 -7.78 1.78 9.70
N TYR A 113 -8.54 2.17 10.73
CA TYR A 113 -8.43 1.52 12.05
C TYR A 113 -8.69 0.00 11.96
N ASN A 114 -7.98 -0.81 12.74
CA ASN A 114 -8.25 -2.24 12.90
C ASN A 114 -9.25 -2.47 14.04
N MET A 115 -9.71 -3.69 14.22
CA MET A 115 -10.74 -3.99 15.24
C MET A 115 -10.24 -3.78 16.67
N ASP A 116 -8.93 -3.88 16.89
CA ASP A 116 -8.24 -3.75 18.17
C ASP A 116 -7.13 -2.67 18.18
N ALA A 117 -6.95 -1.92 17.08
CA ALA A 117 -5.93 -0.87 16.97
C ALA A 117 -6.45 0.39 16.24
N GLN A 118 -6.11 1.56 16.77
CA GLN A 118 -6.49 2.85 16.16
C GLN A 118 -5.69 3.15 14.89
N VAL A 119 -4.38 2.89 14.94
CA VAL A 119 -3.48 3.02 13.79
C VAL A 119 -3.49 1.68 13.08
N GLY A 120 -3.94 1.69 11.83
CA GLY A 120 -3.97 0.50 10.99
C GLY A 120 -2.57 -0.05 10.70
N GLU A 121 -2.51 -1.35 10.51
CA GLU A 121 -1.31 -2.10 10.09
C GLU A 121 -1.63 -2.93 8.84
N SER A 122 -0.59 -3.24 8.05
CA SER A 122 -0.74 -3.78 6.68
C SER A 122 -1.59 -5.05 6.61
N SER A 123 -1.42 -6.04 7.50
CA SER A 123 -2.16 -7.32 7.41
C SER A 123 -3.66 -7.16 7.67
N ALA A 124 -4.02 -6.42 8.71
CA ALA A 124 -5.41 -6.23 9.08
C ALA A 124 -6.13 -5.22 8.15
N CYS A 125 -5.40 -4.20 7.67
CA CYS A 125 -5.89 -3.29 6.64
C CYS A 125 -6.06 -4.01 5.28
N ALA A 126 -5.10 -4.86 4.88
CA ALA A 126 -5.21 -5.65 3.67
C ALA A 126 -6.37 -6.63 3.74
N THR A 127 -6.62 -7.26 4.90
CA THR A 127 -7.81 -8.10 5.09
C THR A 127 -9.11 -7.28 4.90
N ALA A 128 -9.17 -6.04 5.40
CA ALA A 128 -10.31 -5.17 5.17
C ALA A 128 -10.47 -4.79 3.68
N LEU A 129 -9.37 -4.44 3.01
CA LEU A 129 -9.37 -4.04 1.60
C LEU A 129 -9.69 -5.20 0.64
N LEU A 130 -9.19 -6.39 0.94
CA LEU A 130 -9.16 -7.53 0.03
C LEU A 130 -10.18 -8.60 0.37
N CYS A 131 -10.67 -8.67 1.60
CA CYS A 131 -11.70 -9.62 2.04
C CYS A 131 -13.01 -8.91 2.45
N GLY A 132 -13.02 -7.58 2.56
CA GLY A 132 -14.22 -6.80 2.91
C GLY A 132 -14.60 -6.87 4.40
N VAL A 133 -13.73 -7.41 5.26
CA VAL A 133 -13.98 -7.57 6.71
C VAL A 133 -12.81 -6.97 7.49
N LYS A 134 -13.09 -6.13 8.49
CA LYS A 134 -12.03 -5.63 9.38
C LYS A 134 -11.52 -6.74 10.31
N ALA A 135 -10.21 -6.80 10.45
CA ALA A 135 -9.50 -7.81 11.22
C ALA A 135 -8.79 -7.22 12.44
N ASN A 136 -8.22 -8.11 13.26
CA ASN A 136 -7.34 -7.75 14.37
C ASN A 136 -5.90 -7.56 13.87
N TYR A 137 -5.14 -6.72 14.56
CA TYR A 137 -3.74 -6.40 14.31
C TYR A 137 -2.90 -7.66 14.07
N GLU A 138 -2.03 -7.62 13.04
CA GLU A 138 -1.09 -8.69 12.68
C GLU A 138 -1.69 -10.05 12.27
N THR A 139 -3.01 -10.14 12.08
CA THR A 139 -3.69 -11.31 11.50
C THR A 139 -3.94 -11.14 10.00
N VAL A 140 -3.82 -12.23 9.24
CA VAL A 140 -3.91 -12.22 7.76
C VAL A 140 -5.09 -13.06 7.31
N GLY A 141 -6.04 -12.46 6.59
CA GLY A 141 -7.18 -13.17 5.98
C GLY A 141 -8.13 -13.79 7.00
N LEU A 142 -8.19 -13.21 8.21
CA LEU A 142 -9.03 -13.67 9.31
C LEU A 142 -9.94 -12.54 9.80
N ASP A 143 -11.13 -12.87 10.28
CA ASP A 143 -11.98 -11.90 10.98
C ASP A 143 -11.49 -11.63 12.42
N SER A 144 -12.19 -10.73 13.12
CA SER A 144 -11.83 -10.31 14.48
C SER A 144 -12.02 -11.37 15.58
N SER A 145 -12.53 -12.57 15.28
CA SER A 145 -12.57 -13.68 16.23
C SER A 145 -11.20 -14.35 16.39
N ALA A 146 -10.33 -14.24 15.38
CA ALA A 146 -8.95 -14.70 15.46
C ALA A 146 -8.14 -13.92 16.51
N ARG A 147 -7.11 -14.56 17.04
CA ARG A 147 -6.19 -13.98 18.01
C ARG A 147 -4.76 -14.11 17.49
N PHE A 148 -4.03 -13.01 17.57
CA PHE A 148 -2.64 -12.96 17.16
C PHE A 148 -1.81 -14.07 17.83
N GLU A 149 -0.98 -14.75 17.04
CA GLU A 149 -0.15 -15.91 17.41
C GLU A 149 -0.89 -17.16 17.92
N ASN A 150 -2.23 -17.15 17.95
CA ASN A 150 -3.00 -18.32 18.33
C ASN A 150 -3.47 -19.08 17.08
N CYS A 151 -2.71 -20.11 16.71
CA CYS A 151 -2.99 -20.97 15.56
C CYS A 151 -4.44 -21.48 15.51
N TYR A 152 -4.96 -22.02 16.61
CA TYR A 152 -6.29 -22.65 16.65
C TYR A 152 -7.43 -21.63 16.43
N SER A 153 -7.21 -20.37 16.81
CA SER A 153 -8.19 -19.31 16.56
C SER A 153 -8.40 -18.98 15.07
N SER A 154 -7.50 -19.42 14.20
CA SER A 154 -7.59 -19.18 12.75
C SER A 154 -8.53 -20.13 12.01
N PHE A 155 -8.98 -21.22 12.63
CA PHE A 155 -9.71 -22.27 11.93
C PHE A 155 -11.13 -21.85 11.54
N ASP A 156 -11.83 -21.17 12.45
CA ASP A 156 -13.20 -20.71 12.24
C ASP A 156 -13.30 -19.24 11.80
N ALA A 157 -12.17 -18.53 11.75
CA ALA A 157 -12.11 -17.09 11.48
C ALA A 157 -11.77 -16.74 10.02
N ARG A 158 -11.65 -17.73 9.12
CA ARG A 158 -11.18 -17.51 7.73
C ARG A 158 -12.20 -16.74 6.92
N VAL A 159 -11.75 -15.72 6.20
CA VAL A 159 -12.60 -14.91 5.32
C VAL A 159 -12.13 -14.95 3.87
N PRO A 160 -13.01 -15.18 2.88
CA PRO A 160 -12.61 -15.23 1.47
C PRO A 160 -12.15 -13.86 0.98
N SER A 161 -11.21 -13.85 0.03
CA SER A 161 -10.68 -12.64 -0.58
C SER A 161 -11.28 -12.36 -1.97
N LEU A 162 -10.93 -11.22 -2.55
CA LEU A 162 -11.21 -10.87 -3.94
C LEU A 162 -10.66 -11.91 -4.94
N ILE A 163 -9.53 -12.58 -4.64
CA ILE A 163 -9.01 -13.65 -5.49
C ILE A 163 -9.90 -14.90 -5.39
N ASN A 164 -10.41 -15.26 -4.21
CA ASN A 164 -11.39 -16.35 -4.10
C ASN A 164 -12.59 -16.07 -5.01
N TRP A 165 -13.19 -14.89 -4.88
CA TRP A 165 -14.38 -14.52 -5.68
C TRP A 165 -14.07 -14.42 -7.17
N ALA A 166 -12.90 -13.90 -7.56
CA ALA A 166 -12.51 -13.87 -8.97
C ALA A 166 -12.35 -15.27 -9.57
N GLN A 167 -11.69 -16.18 -8.85
CA GLN A 167 -11.51 -17.57 -9.28
C GLN A 167 -12.85 -18.33 -9.33
N GLU A 168 -13.75 -18.11 -8.38
CA GLU A 168 -15.11 -18.67 -8.38
C GLU A 168 -15.93 -18.23 -9.61
N GLN A 169 -15.65 -17.03 -10.14
CA GLN A 169 -16.25 -16.52 -11.38
C GLN A 169 -15.45 -16.93 -12.64
N GLY A 170 -14.48 -17.84 -12.53
CA GLY A 170 -13.67 -18.31 -13.65
C GLY A 170 -12.65 -17.30 -14.19
N LYS A 171 -12.43 -16.18 -13.51
CA LYS A 171 -11.46 -15.15 -13.89
C LYS A 171 -10.03 -15.60 -13.59
N SER A 172 -9.09 -15.13 -14.40
CA SER A 172 -7.66 -15.30 -14.10
C SER A 172 -7.24 -14.35 -12.98
N THR A 173 -6.33 -14.78 -12.12
CA THR A 173 -5.89 -13.98 -10.97
C THR A 173 -4.39 -13.78 -10.93
N GLY A 174 -3.94 -12.60 -10.51
CA GLY A 174 -2.52 -12.32 -10.37
C GLY A 174 -2.19 -11.39 -9.20
N LEU A 175 -0.96 -11.53 -8.74
CA LEU A 175 -0.34 -10.86 -7.62
C LEU A 175 1.02 -10.32 -8.07
N VAL A 176 1.19 -9.00 -7.98
CA VAL A 176 2.46 -8.32 -8.28
C VAL A 176 2.82 -7.42 -7.11
N THR A 177 4.04 -7.52 -6.60
CA THR A 177 4.50 -6.69 -5.48
C THR A 177 6.00 -6.46 -5.51
N THR A 178 6.46 -5.32 -4.99
CA THR A 178 7.89 -5.09 -4.70
C THR A 178 8.34 -5.67 -3.35
N THR A 179 7.42 -6.28 -2.58
CA THR A 179 7.73 -6.93 -1.31
C THR A 179 8.00 -8.42 -1.50
N ARG A 180 7.98 -9.18 -0.41
CA ARG A 180 7.96 -10.64 -0.52
C ARG A 180 6.53 -11.04 -0.88
N VAL A 181 6.33 -11.99 -1.77
CA VAL A 181 4.97 -12.45 -2.10
C VAL A 181 4.23 -13.06 -0.90
N THR A 182 4.97 -13.38 0.17
CA THR A 182 4.50 -13.84 1.49
C THR A 182 4.28 -12.72 2.52
N HIS A 183 4.55 -11.46 2.16
CA HIS A 183 4.33 -10.31 3.04
C HIS A 183 2.84 -10.12 3.37
N ALA A 184 2.54 -9.34 4.40
CA ALA A 184 1.18 -9.16 4.92
C ALA A 184 0.13 -8.77 3.86
N THR A 185 0.42 -7.70 3.12
CA THR A 185 -0.48 -7.13 2.12
C THR A 185 -0.82 -8.12 0.99
N PRO A 186 0.16 -8.77 0.32
CA PRO A 186 -0.15 -9.77 -0.70
C PRO A 186 -0.71 -11.06 -0.10
N ALA A 187 -0.30 -11.45 1.11
CA ALA A 187 -0.76 -12.67 1.77
C ALA A 187 -2.26 -12.65 2.08
N ALA A 188 -2.85 -11.50 2.36
CA ALA A 188 -4.30 -11.39 2.62
C ALA A 188 -5.16 -11.79 1.39
N LEU A 189 -4.59 -11.90 0.20
CA LEU A 189 -5.29 -12.43 -0.98
C LEU A 189 -5.52 -13.95 -0.93
N TYR A 190 -4.69 -14.70 -0.21
CA TYR A 190 -4.68 -16.16 -0.34
C TYR A 190 -4.45 -16.93 0.96
N ALA A 191 -3.89 -16.29 1.99
CA ALA A 191 -3.51 -16.94 3.23
C ALA A 191 -4.48 -16.61 4.36
N HIS A 192 -4.61 -17.56 5.27
CA HIS A 192 -5.31 -17.44 6.54
C HIS A 192 -4.31 -17.78 7.65
N ALA A 193 -3.76 -16.76 8.30
CA ALA A 193 -2.71 -16.92 9.30
C ALA A 193 -2.96 -16.06 10.54
N ALA A 194 -2.80 -16.68 11.72
CA ALA A 194 -2.91 -15.98 13.01
C ALA A 194 -1.73 -15.02 13.27
N SER A 195 -0.72 -15.00 12.41
CA SER A 195 0.39 -14.08 12.47
C SER A 195 0.93 -13.82 11.08
N ARG A 196 1.04 -12.55 10.69
CA ARG A 196 1.69 -12.12 9.43
C ARG A 196 3.15 -12.56 9.32
N TYR A 197 3.79 -12.91 10.44
CA TYR A 197 5.18 -13.31 10.48
C TYR A 197 5.42 -14.77 10.09
N TRP A 198 4.38 -15.59 10.00
CA TRP A 198 4.45 -17.01 9.66
C TRP A 198 4.65 -17.25 8.15
N GLU A 199 5.59 -16.50 7.56
CA GLU A 199 5.92 -16.54 6.13
C GLU A 199 6.50 -17.91 5.70
N ASP A 200 7.27 -18.56 6.58
CA ASP A 200 7.82 -19.90 6.42
C ASP A 200 7.65 -20.73 7.71
N ASP A 201 7.87 -22.04 7.62
CA ASP A 201 7.73 -23.00 8.73
C ASP A 201 8.68 -22.71 9.90
N GLY A 202 9.84 -22.10 9.63
CA GLY A 202 10.77 -21.63 10.65
C GLY A 202 10.22 -20.50 11.51
N LYS A 203 9.25 -19.73 11.00
CA LYS A 203 8.55 -18.66 11.73
C LYS A 203 7.30 -19.13 12.46
N VAL A 204 6.75 -20.29 12.09
CA VAL A 204 5.66 -20.91 12.83
C VAL A 204 6.21 -21.50 14.14
N PRO A 205 5.59 -21.23 15.31
CA PRO A 205 5.98 -21.84 16.58
C PRO A 205 6.00 -23.38 16.48
N PRO A 206 6.99 -24.08 17.05
CA PRO A 206 7.12 -25.54 16.92
C PRO A 206 5.84 -26.31 17.28
N ALA A 207 5.13 -25.88 18.33
CA ALA A 207 3.87 -26.48 18.77
C ALA A 207 2.71 -26.31 17.78
N ALA A 208 2.78 -25.33 16.88
CA ALA A 208 1.76 -25.02 15.89
C ALA A 208 2.06 -25.57 14.49
N ARG A 209 3.31 -25.95 14.18
CA ARG A 209 3.75 -26.36 12.81
C ARG A 209 2.96 -27.50 12.19
N THR A 210 2.43 -28.40 13.01
CA THR A 210 1.62 -29.54 12.54
C THR A 210 0.17 -29.14 12.24
N SER A 211 -0.30 -28.04 12.80
CA SER A 211 -1.70 -27.60 12.76
C SER A 211 -1.92 -26.38 11.88
N CYS A 212 -0.96 -25.43 11.90
CA CYS A 212 -0.97 -24.23 11.08
C CYS A 212 0.13 -24.28 10.03
N LYS A 213 -0.30 -24.01 8.80
CA LYS A 213 0.54 -24.00 7.62
C LYS A 213 1.12 -22.60 7.41
N ASP A 214 2.39 -22.53 7.06
CA ASP A 214 3.05 -21.26 6.73
C ASP A 214 2.49 -20.64 5.44
N ILE A 215 2.61 -19.31 5.33
CA ILE A 215 2.05 -18.53 4.22
C ILE A 215 2.63 -18.97 2.87
N ALA A 216 3.93 -19.26 2.78
CA ALA A 216 4.55 -19.74 1.53
C ALA A 216 3.92 -21.04 1.03
N ARG A 217 3.63 -21.97 1.94
CA ARG A 217 2.90 -23.19 1.59
C ARG A 217 1.45 -22.92 1.22
N GLN A 218 0.74 -22.05 1.94
CA GLN A 218 -0.65 -21.69 1.58
C GLN A 218 -0.71 -21.10 0.16
N LEU A 219 0.28 -20.29 -0.25
CA LEU A 219 0.38 -19.72 -1.59
C LEU A 219 0.45 -20.78 -2.70
N LEU A 220 1.23 -21.85 -2.53
CA LEU A 220 1.51 -22.79 -3.63
C LEU A 220 0.75 -24.11 -3.54
N GLU A 221 0.17 -24.43 -2.37
CA GLU A 221 -0.49 -25.72 -2.13
C GLU A 221 -2.00 -25.61 -1.92
N ASP A 222 -2.52 -24.49 -1.40
CA ASP A 222 -3.93 -24.35 -1.01
C ASP A 222 -4.72 -23.44 -1.94
N GLU A 223 -6.03 -23.56 -1.92
CA GLU A 223 -6.92 -22.58 -2.55
C GLU A 223 -7.08 -21.34 -1.65
N PRO A 224 -7.07 -20.13 -2.23
CA PRO A 224 -7.03 -19.85 -3.66
C PRO A 224 -5.60 -19.72 -4.26
N GLY A 225 -4.55 -19.78 -3.42
CA GLY A 225 -3.17 -19.49 -3.81
C GLY A 225 -2.65 -20.33 -4.98
N ARG A 226 -2.85 -21.65 -4.94
CA ARG A 226 -2.33 -22.61 -5.92
C ARG A 226 -2.90 -22.41 -7.34
N ASN A 227 -4.00 -21.68 -7.46
CA ASN A 227 -4.67 -21.35 -8.72
C ASN A 227 -4.36 -19.93 -9.21
N ILE A 228 -3.53 -19.15 -8.50
CA ILE A 228 -3.08 -17.84 -8.99
C ILE A 228 -2.23 -18.05 -10.24
N ASN A 229 -2.61 -17.39 -11.33
CA ASN A 229 -1.94 -17.53 -12.61
C ASN A 229 -0.59 -16.82 -12.62
N VAL A 230 -0.49 -15.63 -12.02
CA VAL A 230 0.75 -14.86 -12.04
C VAL A 230 1.11 -14.39 -10.64
N ILE A 231 2.29 -14.77 -10.16
CA ILE A 231 2.84 -14.36 -8.87
C ILE A 231 4.21 -13.75 -9.14
N LEU A 232 4.36 -12.44 -8.93
CA LEU A 232 5.60 -11.70 -9.18
C LEU A 232 5.99 -10.86 -7.96
N GLY A 233 7.22 -11.00 -7.50
CA GLY A 233 7.79 -10.18 -6.44
C GLY A 233 9.09 -10.77 -5.90
N GLY A 234 9.40 -10.52 -4.64
CA GLY A 234 10.54 -11.13 -3.94
C GLY A 234 10.16 -12.32 -3.05
N GLY A 235 11.13 -12.78 -2.25
CA GLY A 235 10.90 -13.66 -1.11
C GLY A 235 11.38 -15.09 -1.29
N ARG A 236 12.32 -15.35 -2.23
CA ARG A 236 12.85 -16.70 -2.52
C ARG A 236 13.19 -17.50 -1.27
N ARG A 237 13.77 -16.85 -0.26
CA ARG A 237 14.19 -17.47 1.00
C ARG A 237 13.11 -18.29 1.72
N HIS A 238 11.82 -17.97 1.56
CA HIS A 238 10.72 -18.66 2.24
C HIS A 238 10.28 -19.95 1.53
N PHE A 239 10.76 -20.17 0.29
CA PHE A 239 10.35 -21.29 -0.55
C PHE A 239 11.40 -22.39 -0.68
N VAL A 240 12.61 -22.16 -0.20
CA VAL A 240 13.73 -23.11 -0.28
C VAL A 240 14.30 -23.45 1.10
N SER A 241 14.88 -24.66 1.18
CA SER A 241 15.45 -25.21 2.41
C SER A 241 16.67 -24.43 2.92
N LYS A 242 16.97 -24.58 4.21
CA LYS A 242 18.19 -24.01 4.83
C LYS A 242 19.52 -24.48 4.27
N VAL A 243 19.56 -25.48 3.40
CA VAL A 243 20.80 -25.93 2.75
C VAL A 243 20.90 -25.47 1.29
N THR A 244 19.87 -24.80 0.79
CA THR A 244 19.83 -24.27 -0.57
C THR A 244 20.36 -22.84 -0.57
N GLN A 245 21.44 -22.59 -1.32
CA GLN A 245 21.99 -21.25 -1.53
C GLN A 245 21.11 -20.44 -2.48
N ASP A 246 20.98 -19.14 -2.23
CA ASP A 246 20.27 -18.24 -3.15
C ASP A 246 21.07 -18.05 -4.45
N PRO A 247 20.41 -18.06 -5.62
CA PRO A 247 21.10 -17.94 -6.91
C PRO A 247 21.74 -16.57 -7.17
N GLU A 248 21.30 -15.51 -6.48
CA GLU A 248 21.85 -14.15 -6.64
C GLU A 248 22.67 -13.70 -5.43
N GLU A 249 22.39 -14.27 -4.25
CA GLU A 249 23.14 -14.03 -3.01
C GLU A 249 23.72 -15.34 -2.46
N PRO A 250 24.82 -15.89 -3.03
CA PRO A 250 25.32 -17.23 -2.70
C PRO A 250 25.78 -17.42 -1.25
N ASP A 251 26.01 -16.33 -0.51
CA ASP A 251 26.32 -16.31 0.91
C ASP A 251 25.09 -16.51 1.80
N LYS A 252 23.88 -16.49 1.23
CA LYS A 252 22.61 -16.66 1.94
C LYS A 252 21.97 -17.99 1.61
N GLU A 253 21.41 -18.61 2.65
CA GLU A 253 20.66 -19.85 2.56
C GLU A 253 19.15 -19.61 2.67
N GLY A 254 18.36 -20.56 2.18
CA GLY A 254 16.92 -20.62 2.42
C GLY A 254 16.54 -20.65 3.90
N ARG A 255 15.24 -20.56 4.20
CA ARG A 255 14.74 -20.50 5.58
C ARG A 255 13.96 -21.73 6.02
N ARG A 256 13.52 -22.56 5.08
CA ARG A 256 12.65 -23.69 5.42
C ARG A 256 13.37 -24.75 6.23
N LEU A 257 12.74 -25.22 7.30
CA LEU A 257 13.26 -26.27 8.19
C LEU A 257 12.79 -27.67 7.80
N ASP A 258 11.75 -27.76 6.99
CA ASP A 258 11.17 -29.01 6.50
C ASP A 258 11.92 -29.66 5.33
N GLY A 259 13.03 -29.05 4.88
CA GLY A 259 13.88 -29.58 3.81
C GLY A 259 13.28 -29.46 2.41
N ARG A 260 12.16 -28.74 2.25
CA ARG A 260 11.42 -28.68 0.99
C ARG A 260 11.87 -27.54 0.09
N ASN A 261 11.71 -27.76 -1.22
CA ASN A 261 11.83 -26.72 -2.25
C ASN A 261 10.48 -26.54 -2.94
N LEU A 262 9.71 -25.57 -2.46
CA LEU A 262 8.36 -25.31 -2.93
C LEU A 262 8.33 -24.80 -4.39
N ILE A 263 9.39 -24.15 -4.86
CA ILE A 263 9.51 -23.67 -6.26
C ILE A 263 9.60 -24.86 -7.22
N GLU A 264 10.46 -25.83 -6.89
CA GLU A 264 10.59 -27.06 -7.67
C GLU A 264 9.32 -27.89 -7.61
N GLU A 265 8.71 -28.01 -6.42
CA GLU A 265 7.43 -28.70 -6.27
C GLU A 265 6.32 -28.07 -7.11
N TRP A 266 6.21 -26.74 -7.09
CA TRP A 266 5.25 -25.99 -7.93
C TRP A 266 5.49 -26.25 -9.42
N SER A 267 6.74 -26.15 -9.88
CA SER A 267 7.12 -26.38 -11.28
C SER A 267 6.81 -27.83 -11.71
N ARG A 268 7.15 -28.80 -10.85
CA ARG A 268 6.88 -30.22 -11.08
C ARG A 268 5.38 -30.50 -11.15
N ASN A 269 4.58 -29.94 -10.24
CA ASN A 269 3.14 -30.14 -10.21
C ASN A 269 2.46 -29.59 -11.48
N HIS A 270 2.88 -28.42 -11.98
CA HIS A 270 2.36 -27.87 -13.23
C HIS A 270 2.76 -28.70 -14.45
N ARG A 271 4.01 -29.17 -14.50
CA ARG A 271 4.47 -30.09 -15.56
C ARG A 271 3.65 -31.38 -15.58
N LEU A 272 3.39 -31.98 -14.42
CA LEU A 272 2.58 -33.20 -14.31
C LEU A 272 1.13 -32.99 -14.75
N ARG A 273 0.59 -31.79 -14.58
CA ARG A 273 -0.77 -31.40 -15.03
C ARG A 273 -0.80 -30.92 -16.49
N ASN A 274 0.32 -30.94 -17.20
CA ASN A 274 0.47 -30.39 -18.56
C ASN A 274 0.03 -28.92 -18.67
N VAL A 275 0.29 -28.12 -17.63
CA VAL A 275 0.01 -26.69 -17.61
C VAL A 275 1.24 -25.93 -18.05
N ALA A 276 1.08 -25.02 -19.02
CA ALA A 276 2.16 -24.13 -19.47
C ALA A 276 2.54 -23.13 -18.37
N ALA A 277 3.50 -23.52 -17.53
CA ALA A 277 3.98 -22.75 -16.40
C ALA A 277 5.49 -22.48 -16.52
N LYS A 278 5.95 -21.32 -16.03
CA LYS A 278 7.38 -20.98 -15.99
C LYS A 278 7.74 -20.33 -14.67
N TYR A 279 8.88 -20.72 -14.11
CA TYR A 279 9.55 -20.03 -13.02
C TYR A 279 10.66 -19.13 -13.57
N VAL A 280 10.80 -17.93 -13.02
CA VAL A 280 11.87 -16.97 -13.35
C VAL A 280 12.41 -16.32 -12.07
N ALA A 281 13.71 -16.02 -12.06
CA ALA A 281 14.40 -15.49 -10.88
C ALA A 281 15.07 -14.13 -11.09
N ASN A 282 15.21 -13.67 -12.35
CA ASN A 282 15.86 -12.39 -12.69
C ASN A 282 15.21 -11.74 -13.93
N LYS A 283 15.66 -10.53 -14.26
CA LYS A 283 15.13 -9.72 -15.35
C LYS A 283 15.27 -10.39 -16.73
N GLU A 284 16.42 -10.98 -17.06
CA GLU A 284 16.64 -11.64 -18.35
C GLU A 284 15.67 -12.81 -18.55
N GLN A 285 15.52 -13.68 -17.53
CA GLN A 285 14.58 -14.78 -17.56
C GLN A 285 13.13 -14.27 -17.69
N PHE A 286 12.78 -13.21 -16.97
CA PHE A 286 11.48 -12.55 -17.03
C PHE A 286 11.17 -11.98 -18.42
N GLU A 287 12.13 -11.32 -19.05
CA GLU A 287 11.99 -10.75 -20.40
C GLU A 287 11.79 -11.85 -21.44
N SER A 288 12.50 -12.98 -21.30
CA SER A 288 12.37 -14.15 -22.20
C SER A 288 10.99 -14.81 -22.19
N VAL A 289 10.11 -14.48 -21.23
CA VAL A 289 8.76 -15.03 -21.16
C VAL A 289 7.85 -14.37 -22.20
N ASP A 290 7.40 -15.16 -23.17
CA ASP A 290 6.31 -14.77 -24.07
C ASP A 290 4.95 -14.95 -23.36
N PRO A 291 4.25 -13.85 -22.98
CA PRO A 291 3.01 -13.92 -22.22
C PRO A 291 1.90 -14.69 -22.94
N ARG A 292 1.98 -14.83 -24.27
CA ARG A 292 0.99 -15.58 -25.07
C ARG A 292 1.08 -17.09 -24.83
N LYS A 293 2.28 -17.60 -24.53
CA LYS A 293 2.58 -19.04 -24.46
C LYS A 293 2.51 -19.62 -23.05
N VAL A 294 2.54 -18.79 -22.00
CA VAL A 294 2.46 -19.22 -20.61
C VAL A 294 1.11 -18.90 -20.00
N ASN A 295 0.55 -19.82 -19.23
CA ASN A 295 -0.69 -19.64 -18.47
C ASN A 295 -0.41 -19.40 -16.98
N HIS A 296 0.74 -19.88 -16.49
CA HIS A 296 1.18 -19.63 -15.13
C HIS A 296 2.62 -19.09 -15.10
N LEU A 297 2.88 -18.10 -14.27
CA LEU A 297 4.19 -17.48 -14.10
C LEU A 297 4.48 -17.23 -12.62
N LEU A 298 5.54 -17.83 -12.12
CA LEU A 298 6.10 -17.56 -10.80
C LEU A 298 7.43 -16.82 -10.98
N GLY A 299 7.49 -15.56 -10.55
CA GLY A 299 8.68 -14.73 -10.58
C GLY A 299 9.08 -14.33 -9.18
N LEU A 300 10.24 -14.81 -8.72
CA LEU A 300 10.80 -14.46 -7.41
C LEU A 300 12.17 -13.82 -7.60
N PHE A 301 12.19 -12.49 -7.62
CA PHE A 301 13.32 -11.67 -8.10
C PHE A 301 14.34 -11.32 -7.03
N SER A 302 14.01 -11.48 -5.74
CA SER A 302 14.98 -11.24 -4.67
C SER A 302 14.89 -12.29 -3.56
N TYR A 303 16.00 -12.49 -2.84
CA TYR A 303 16.07 -13.32 -1.64
C TYR A 303 15.00 -12.91 -0.61
N SER A 304 14.79 -11.61 -0.43
CA SER A 304 13.82 -11.01 0.49
C SER A 304 12.85 -10.10 -0.29
N HIS A 305 12.52 -8.93 0.22
CA HIS A 305 11.87 -7.88 -0.58
C HIS A 305 12.80 -7.48 -1.73
N MET A 306 12.23 -7.05 -2.86
CA MET A 306 13.00 -6.47 -3.95
C MET A 306 13.71 -5.20 -3.47
N ASP A 307 14.77 -4.79 -4.18
CA ASP A 307 15.44 -3.53 -3.92
C ASP A 307 14.51 -2.34 -4.14
N PHE A 308 14.85 -1.18 -3.54
CA PHE A 308 14.15 0.05 -3.88
C PHE A 308 14.41 0.41 -5.35
N ASP A 309 13.46 1.01 -6.05
CA ASP A 309 13.53 1.26 -7.49
C ASP A 309 14.75 2.11 -7.85
N VAL A 310 15.08 3.15 -7.08
CA VAL A 310 16.32 3.93 -7.28
C VAL A 310 17.61 3.13 -7.08
N ASP A 311 17.59 2.08 -6.26
CA ASP A 311 18.78 1.24 -5.97
C ASP A 311 18.82 -0.02 -6.85
N ARG A 312 17.76 -0.26 -7.64
CA ARG A 312 17.54 -1.50 -8.38
C ARG A 312 18.62 -1.72 -9.43
N ASN A 313 19.19 -2.93 -9.46
CA ASN A 313 20.02 -3.35 -10.59
C ASN A 313 19.13 -3.54 -11.82
N THR A 314 19.31 -2.69 -12.84
CA THR A 314 18.49 -2.72 -14.07
C THR A 314 19.05 -3.63 -15.17
N ASN A 315 20.21 -4.26 -14.95
CA ASN A 315 20.83 -5.17 -15.92
C ASN A 315 20.07 -6.50 -16.00
N GLY A 316 20.43 -7.37 -16.97
CA GLY A 316 19.76 -8.67 -17.15
C GLY A 316 19.79 -9.59 -15.92
N SER A 317 20.84 -9.49 -15.09
CA SER A 317 20.97 -10.22 -13.83
C SER A 317 20.32 -9.53 -12.63
N GLY A 318 19.62 -8.43 -12.85
CA GLY A 318 18.92 -7.68 -11.81
C GLY A 318 17.42 -7.90 -11.87
N ASP A 319 16.65 -6.87 -11.50
CA ASP A 319 15.22 -6.98 -11.23
C ASP A 319 14.36 -6.22 -12.25
N PRO A 320 13.20 -6.78 -12.66
CA PRO A 320 12.20 -6.02 -13.40
C PRO A 320 11.56 -4.94 -12.52
N SER A 321 11.16 -3.82 -13.13
CA SER A 321 10.41 -2.77 -12.43
C SER A 321 8.98 -3.21 -12.10
N LEU A 322 8.32 -2.48 -11.18
CA LEU A 322 6.91 -2.71 -10.86
C LEU A 322 6.02 -2.59 -12.11
N ALA A 323 6.29 -1.61 -12.99
CA ALA A 323 5.58 -1.44 -14.25
C ALA A 323 5.81 -2.62 -15.21
N GLU A 324 7.06 -3.08 -15.35
CA GLU A 324 7.42 -4.24 -16.19
C GLU A 324 6.68 -5.50 -15.72
N MET A 325 6.73 -5.81 -14.42
CA MET A 325 6.01 -6.93 -13.81
C MET A 325 4.50 -6.84 -14.03
N THR A 326 3.93 -5.66 -13.79
CA THR A 326 2.49 -5.40 -13.92
C THR A 326 1.99 -5.67 -15.34
N ILE A 327 2.68 -5.15 -16.37
CA ILE A 327 2.27 -5.34 -17.76
C ILE A 327 2.41 -6.79 -18.21
N LYS A 328 3.48 -7.49 -17.80
CA LYS A 328 3.62 -8.92 -18.12
C LYS A 328 2.49 -9.73 -17.48
N ALA A 329 2.18 -9.48 -16.20
CA ALA A 329 1.07 -10.13 -15.52
C ALA A 329 -0.25 -9.87 -16.23
N LEU A 330 -0.58 -8.60 -16.48
CA LEU A 330 -1.80 -8.19 -17.18
C LEU A 330 -1.95 -8.92 -18.52
N ARG A 331 -0.90 -8.95 -19.35
CA ARG A 331 -0.94 -9.62 -20.67
C ARG A 331 -1.14 -11.13 -20.60
N ILE A 332 -0.69 -11.80 -19.53
CA ILE A 332 -0.97 -13.23 -19.30
C ILE A 332 -2.43 -13.43 -18.88
N LEU A 333 -2.91 -12.60 -17.95
CA LEU A 333 -4.25 -12.71 -17.37
C LEU A 333 -5.36 -12.34 -18.38
N ALA A 334 -5.13 -11.29 -19.18
CA ALA A 334 -6.09 -10.76 -20.15
C ALA A 334 -6.43 -11.74 -21.30
N LYS A 335 -5.71 -12.85 -21.41
CA LYS A 335 -6.05 -13.94 -22.35
C LYS A 335 -7.35 -14.66 -21.97
N ASN A 336 -7.78 -14.58 -20.72
CA ASN A 336 -9.01 -15.22 -20.26
C ASN A 336 -10.23 -14.38 -20.67
N PRO A 337 -11.16 -14.91 -21.48
CA PRO A 337 -12.35 -14.18 -21.92
C PRO A 337 -13.29 -13.82 -20.77
N GLU A 338 -13.32 -14.61 -19.69
CA GLU A 338 -14.11 -14.30 -18.48
C GLU A 338 -13.55 -13.10 -17.72
N GLY A 339 -12.32 -12.67 -18.04
CA GLY A 339 -11.65 -11.52 -17.47
C GLY A 339 -10.66 -11.89 -16.38
N TYR A 340 -10.30 -10.89 -15.57
CA TYR A 340 -9.19 -11.02 -14.64
C TYR A 340 -9.31 -10.13 -13.40
N PHE A 341 -8.63 -10.54 -12.34
CA PHE A 341 -8.30 -9.71 -11.18
C PHE A 341 -6.79 -9.64 -11.02
N LEU A 342 -6.23 -8.43 -11.02
CA LEU A 342 -4.80 -8.20 -10.83
C LEU A 342 -4.59 -7.28 -9.62
N PHE A 343 -3.88 -7.77 -8.62
CA PHE A 343 -3.40 -6.95 -7.51
C PHE A 343 -1.96 -6.51 -7.77
N VAL A 344 -1.68 -5.22 -7.54
CA VAL A 344 -0.38 -4.60 -7.74
C VAL A 344 -0.02 -3.78 -6.50
N GLU A 345 1.15 -4.02 -5.91
CA GLU A 345 1.58 -3.36 -4.68
C GLU A 345 2.91 -2.64 -4.83
N GLY A 346 2.90 -1.34 -4.56
CA GLY A 346 4.10 -0.54 -4.30
C GLY A 346 4.49 -0.64 -2.83
N GLY A 347 4.86 -1.83 -2.36
CA GLY A 347 4.95 -2.11 -0.92
C GLY A 347 6.23 -1.62 -0.24
N ARG A 348 7.23 -1.20 -1.01
CA ARG A 348 8.46 -0.59 -0.48
C ARG A 348 8.27 0.88 -0.08
N ILE A 349 7.16 1.53 -0.44
CA ILE A 349 6.80 2.89 0.03
C ILE A 349 6.81 2.91 1.57
N ASP A 350 6.10 1.95 2.18
CA ASP A 350 6.01 1.73 3.62
C ASP A 350 7.38 1.52 4.28
N HIS A 351 8.19 0.60 3.75
CA HIS A 351 9.53 0.35 4.30
C HIS A 351 10.41 1.60 4.27
N ALA A 352 10.39 2.36 3.18
CA ALA A 352 11.15 3.60 3.09
C ALA A 352 10.69 4.63 4.13
N HIS A 353 9.38 4.75 4.36
CA HIS A 353 8.86 5.59 5.44
C HIS A 353 9.25 5.08 6.83
N HIS A 354 9.22 3.77 7.08
CA HIS A 354 9.73 3.19 8.34
C HIS A 354 11.21 3.51 8.57
N TYR A 355 12.01 3.63 7.51
CA TYR A 355 13.41 4.09 7.59
C TYR A 355 13.56 5.61 7.67
N ASN A 356 12.48 6.37 7.71
CA ASN A 356 12.46 7.84 7.60
C ASN A 356 13.20 8.35 6.36
N ASN A 357 13.17 7.59 5.26
CA ASN A 357 13.81 7.93 4.00
C ASN A 357 12.74 8.34 2.97
N ALA A 358 12.34 9.62 2.98
CA ALA A 358 11.33 10.08 2.05
C ALA A 358 11.79 10.02 0.60
N TYR A 359 13.08 10.16 0.31
CA TYR A 359 13.55 10.08 -1.08
C TYR A 359 13.12 8.76 -1.72
N ARG A 360 13.43 7.63 -1.06
CA ARG A 360 13.01 6.30 -1.51
C ARG A 360 11.50 6.12 -1.46
N ALA A 361 10.81 6.65 -0.43
CA ALA A 361 9.36 6.50 -0.34
C ALA A 361 8.62 7.21 -1.49
N LEU A 362 9.06 8.43 -1.85
CA LEU A 362 8.48 9.17 -2.95
C LEU A 362 8.88 8.58 -4.30
N ASP A 363 10.10 8.08 -4.45
CA ASP A 363 10.55 7.38 -5.65
C ASP A 363 9.74 6.09 -5.91
N GLU A 364 9.54 5.25 -4.88
CA GLU A 364 8.65 4.09 -4.93
C GLU A 364 7.20 4.46 -5.29
N THR A 365 6.72 5.60 -4.79
CA THR A 365 5.40 6.13 -5.16
C THR A 365 5.32 6.46 -6.65
N LEU A 366 6.40 6.98 -7.23
CA LEU A 366 6.48 7.24 -8.68
C LEU A 366 6.62 5.94 -9.49
N ALA A 367 7.28 4.91 -8.98
CA ALA A 367 7.31 3.59 -9.62
C ALA A 367 5.91 2.93 -9.66
N LEU A 368 5.10 3.09 -8.60
CA LEU A 368 3.68 2.70 -8.61
C LEU A 368 2.88 3.52 -9.62
N GLU A 369 3.15 4.82 -9.72
CA GLU A 369 2.50 5.70 -10.70
C GLU A 369 2.80 5.28 -12.14
N GLU A 370 4.05 4.90 -12.43
CA GLU A 370 4.45 4.38 -13.74
C GLU A 370 3.67 3.10 -14.07
N ALA A 371 3.49 2.19 -13.11
CA ALA A 371 2.69 0.98 -13.29
C ALA A 371 1.22 1.30 -13.60
N VAL A 372 0.62 2.27 -12.91
CA VAL A 372 -0.74 2.75 -13.20
C VAL A 372 -0.83 3.33 -14.61
N ARG A 373 0.10 4.20 -15.01
CA ARG A 373 0.15 4.76 -16.37
C ARG A 373 0.31 3.69 -17.44
N ALA A 374 1.13 2.68 -17.17
CA ALA A 374 1.35 1.58 -18.10
C ALA A 374 0.05 0.79 -18.31
N VAL A 375 -0.67 0.45 -17.25
CA VAL A 375 -1.95 -0.27 -17.34
C VAL A 375 -3.01 0.55 -18.08
N MET A 376 -3.14 1.85 -17.77
CA MET A 376 -4.08 2.74 -18.46
C MET A 376 -3.87 2.80 -19.99
N LYS A 377 -2.65 2.51 -20.48
CA LYS A 377 -2.34 2.45 -21.92
C LYS A 377 -2.65 1.10 -22.56
N GLU A 378 -2.80 0.04 -21.77
CA GLU A 378 -2.94 -1.34 -22.25
C GLU A 378 -4.38 -1.88 -22.12
N VAL A 379 -5.21 -1.26 -21.28
CA VAL A 379 -6.60 -1.72 -21.03
C VAL A 379 -7.64 -0.78 -21.64
N ASP A 380 -8.77 -1.35 -22.03
CA ASP A 380 -9.98 -0.59 -22.27
C ASP A 380 -10.68 -0.29 -20.93
N LEU A 381 -10.75 1.00 -20.58
CA LEU A 381 -11.36 1.49 -19.34
C LEU A 381 -12.89 1.36 -19.32
N SER A 382 -13.53 1.06 -20.46
CA SER A 382 -14.96 0.75 -20.49
C SER A 382 -15.27 -0.63 -19.92
N GLU A 383 -14.30 -1.55 -19.93
CA GLU A 383 -14.46 -2.93 -19.44
C GLU A 383 -13.55 -3.26 -18.25
N THR A 384 -12.63 -2.36 -17.89
CA THR A 384 -11.66 -2.56 -16.80
C THR A 384 -11.86 -1.53 -15.69
N LEU A 385 -12.11 -2.01 -14.47
CA LEU A 385 -12.10 -1.18 -13.26
C LEU A 385 -10.66 -1.03 -12.75
N LEU A 386 -10.18 0.21 -12.67
CA LEU A 386 -8.91 0.55 -12.02
C LEU A 386 -9.18 1.23 -10.67
N VAL A 387 -8.53 0.74 -9.61
CA VAL A 387 -8.60 1.32 -8.27
C VAL A 387 -7.19 1.56 -7.76
N VAL A 388 -6.92 2.75 -7.23
CA VAL A 388 -5.67 3.06 -6.53
C VAL A 388 -6.01 3.45 -5.09
N THR A 389 -5.34 2.82 -4.13
CA THR A 389 -5.55 3.10 -2.71
C THR A 389 -4.29 2.84 -1.88
N ALA A 390 -4.41 3.02 -0.58
CA ALA A 390 -3.40 2.67 0.41
C ALA A 390 -4.07 1.87 1.53
N ASP A 391 -3.31 1.00 2.18
CA ASP A 391 -3.75 0.24 3.36
C ASP A 391 -3.75 1.10 4.64
N HIS A 392 -2.74 1.93 4.80
CA HIS A 392 -2.64 2.96 5.84
C HIS A 392 -1.76 4.14 5.40
N SER A 393 -1.52 5.08 6.31
CA SER A 393 -0.66 6.25 6.10
C SER A 393 0.64 6.09 6.89
N HIS A 394 1.59 6.99 6.65
CA HIS A 394 2.73 7.26 7.53
C HIS A 394 2.62 8.63 8.18
N VAL A 395 3.54 8.91 9.11
CA VAL A 395 3.68 10.20 9.80
C VAL A 395 4.50 11.23 9.01
N LEU A 396 4.60 11.06 7.68
CA LEU A 396 5.24 12.06 6.81
C LEU A 396 4.47 13.38 6.90
N THR A 397 5.18 14.46 7.21
CA THR A 397 4.63 15.81 7.21
C THR A 397 5.31 16.68 6.18
N LEU A 398 4.50 17.48 5.49
CA LEU A 398 4.93 18.60 4.66
C LEU A 398 4.72 19.88 5.47
N GLY A 399 5.81 20.53 5.84
CA GLY A 399 5.81 21.71 6.70
C GLY A 399 6.49 22.92 6.06
N GLY A 400 6.78 23.90 6.91
CA GLY A 400 7.42 25.14 6.51
C GLY A 400 6.48 26.36 6.54
N LEU A 401 7.08 27.54 6.47
CA LEU A 401 6.39 28.84 6.44
C LEU A 401 7.00 29.65 5.32
N ALA A 402 6.18 30.21 4.43
CA ALA A 402 6.63 30.95 3.25
C ALA A 402 7.66 30.20 2.38
N THR A 403 7.59 28.87 2.31
CA THR A 403 8.35 28.07 1.34
C THR A 403 7.92 28.47 -0.07
N HIS A 404 8.85 28.96 -0.88
CA HIS A 404 8.54 29.40 -2.24
C HIS A 404 8.07 28.24 -3.12
N ARG A 405 7.15 28.52 -4.03
CA ARG A 405 6.75 27.58 -5.09
C ARG A 405 7.97 27.18 -5.91
N GLY A 406 8.09 25.90 -6.24
CA GLY A 406 9.27 25.37 -6.94
C GLY A 406 10.44 25.01 -6.03
N ASN A 407 10.33 25.18 -4.72
CA ASN A 407 11.37 24.76 -3.78
C ASN A 407 11.51 23.23 -3.82
N PRO A 408 12.74 22.67 -3.94
CA PRO A 408 12.93 21.23 -4.01
C PRO A 408 12.28 20.52 -2.82
N ILE A 409 11.51 19.46 -3.07
CA ILE A 409 10.68 18.81 -2.05
C ILE A 409 11.50 18.25 -0.87
N PHE A 410 12.77 17.94 -1.09
CA PHE A 410 13.72 17.45 -0.08
C PHE A 410 14.56 18.57 0.58
N ALA A 411 14.38 19.82 0.17
CA ALA A 411 15.18 20.94 0.68
C ALA A 411 14.74 21.38 2.09
N ARG A 412 15.61 22.18 2.72
CA ARG A 412 15.33 22.86 3.98
C ARG A 412 14.33 23.99 3.78
N CYS A 413 13.56 24.30 4.84
CA CYS A 413 12.61 25.40 4.81
C CYS A 413 13.35 26.75 4.91
N PRO A 414 13.08 27.72 4.02
CA PRO A 414 13.83 28.98 3.95
C PRO A 414 13.59 29.94 5.12
N MET A 415 12.45 29.88 5.83
CA MET A 415 12.15 30.80 6.95
C MET A 415 12.32 30.17 8.35
N LEU A 416 13.08 30.86 9.19
CA LEU A 416 13.32 30.56 10.59
C LEU A 416 12.12 30.99 11.45
N MET A 417 11.55 30.05 12.20
CA MET A 417 10.82 30.39 13.43
C MET A 417 11.52 29.73 14.60
N ASP A 418 12.61 30.34 15.07
CA ASP A 418 13.51 29.89 16.17
C ASP A 418 14.71 29.02 15.74
N ASN A 419 15.92 29.50 16.09
CA ASN A 419 17.26 29.03 15.71
C ASN A 419 17.68 27.68 16.34
N ARG A 420 16.76 26.92 16.95
CA ARG A 420 17.11 25.76 17.80
C ARG A 420 16.78 24.39 17.21
N ILE A 421 16.24 24.30 16.00
CA ILE A 421 15.82 23.02 15.38
C ILE A 421 16.33 22.97 13.94
N GLN A 422 17.06 21.91 13.56
CA GLN A 422 17.35 21.57 12.15
C GLN A 422 16.03 21.27 11.42
N ARG A 423 15.72 21.95 10.31
CA ARG A 423 14.39 21.87 9.66
C ARG A 423 14.45 21.50 8.18
N TYR A 424 13.75 20.43 7.84
CA TYR A 424 13.44 20.01 6.47
C TYR A 424 12.01 20.44 6.10
N CYS A 425 11.74 20.77 4.82
CA CYS A 425 10.36 21.02 4.33
C CYS A 425 9.51 19.74 4.37
N THR A 426 10.17 18.60 4.18
CA THR A 426 9.67 17.24 4.38
C THR A 426 10.36 16.67 5.61
N ALA A 427 9.63 16.33 6.67
CA ALA A 427 10.25 15.85 7.91
C ALA A 427 10.75 14.39 7.78
N THR A 428 11.88 14.21 7.10
CA THR A 428 12.62 12.95 6.90
C THR A 428 14.04 13.29 6.46
N ASP A 429 15.05 12.65 7.03
CA ASP A 429 16.45 12.98 6.76
C ASP A 429 16.86 12.58 5.33
N PRO A 430 17.24 13.52 4.44
CA PRO A 430 17.65 13.23 3.07
C PRO A 430 19.05 12.60 2.96
N ASP A 431 19.86 12.60 4.04
CA ASP A 431 21.26 12.15 4.00
C ASP A 431 21.48 10.64 4.24
N THR A 432 20.43 9.83 4.35
CA THR A 432 20.57 8.37 4.55
C THR A 432 20.76 7.61 3.23
N ARG A 433 21.86 7.91 2.53
CA ARG A 433 22.49 6.94 1.59
C ARG A 433 23.26 5.84 2.33
N SER A 434 23.39 5.94 3.64
CA SER A 434 23.97 4.93 4.53
C SER A 434 23.12 4.73 5.79
N GLN A 435 23.29 3.56 6.39
CA GLN A 435 22.46 2.92 7.40
C GLN A 435 22.07 3.81 8.60
N GLY A 436 20.87 3.55 9.14
CA GLY A 436 20.22 4.38 10.15
C GLY A 436 20.96 4.52 11.47
N ILE A 437 20.71 5.66 12.13
CA ILE A 437 20.67 5.89 13.58
C ILE A 437 20.04 7.28 13.75
N PHE A 438 18.82 7.38 14.29
CA PHE A 438 18.35 8.66 14.87
C PHE A 438 17.68 8.50 16.25
N TYR A 439 17.63 7.30 16.83
CA TYR A 439 16.98 7.10 18.12
C TYR A 439 17.87 7.22 19.38
N GLU A 440 19.14 7.63 19.27
CA GLU A 440 19.99 7.81 20.47
C GLU A 440 20.06 9.25 21.01
N ARG A 441 19.60 10.28 20.29
CA ARG A 441 19.84 11.68 20.71
C ARG A 441 18.72 12.37 21.49
N LEU A 442 17.53 11.79 21.59
CA LEU A 442 16.41 12.39 22.36
C LEU A 442 16.32 11.89 23.82
N ALA A 443 17.12 10.89 24.22
CA ALA A 443 17.13 10.36 25.59
C ALA A 443 18.03 11.15 26.58
N ARG A 444 18.66 12.26 26.17
CA ARG A 444 19.57 13.05 27.02
C ARG A 444 19.13 14.51 27.24
N ILE A 445 17.83 14.74 27.38
CA ILE A 445 17.33 16.00 27.94
C ILE A 445 16.98 15.75 29.42
N PRO A 446 17.78 16.26 30.38
CA PRO A 446 17.45 16.11 31.79
C PRO A 446 16.23 16.97 32.14
N PHE A 447 15.09 16.32 32.39
CA PHE A 447 13.95 16.94 33.06
C PHE A 447 14.38 17.38 34.47
N ARG A 448 14.62 18.68 34.67
CA ARG A 448 14.68 19.27 36.02
C ARG A 448 13.25 19.42 36.55
N LEU A 449 12.77 18.41 37.27
CA LEU A 449 11.63 18.54 38.16
C LEU A 449 12.02 19.44 39.33
N ARG A 450 11.45 20.65 39.41
CA ARG A 450 11.41 21.43 40.66
C ARG A 450 10.28 20.85 41.52
N ALA A 451 10.63 20.10 42.57
CA ALA A 451 9.70 19.72 43.62
C ALA A 451 9.76 20.74 44.77
N PHE A 452 8.60 21.20 45.24
CA PHE A 452 8.45 21.89 46.52
C PHE A 452 8.65 20.91 47.69
N PRO A 453 9.22 21.34 48.83
CA PRO A 453 9.65 20.43 49.88
C PRO A 453 8.49 20.03 50.81
N VAL A 454 8.32 18.72 51.00
CA VAL A 454 7.62 18.15 52.17
C VAL A 454 8.68 17.63 53.13
N HIS A 455 8.68 18.16 54.35
CA HIS A 455 9.56 17.70 55.44
C HIS A 455 9.17 16.29 55.90
N GLY A 456 10.11 15.35 55.79
CA GLY A 456 10.00 14.00 56.33
C GLY A 456 11.38 13.48 56.74
N ARG A 457 11.51 13.15 58.03
CA ARG A 457 12.75 12.76 58.72
C ARG A 457 13.38 11.47 58.15
N ARG A 458 14.72 11.46 58.15
CA ARG A 458 15.60 10.33 57.82
C ARG A 458 15.47 9.19 58.82
N THR A 459 15.50 7.94 58.33
CA THR A 459 16.28 6.84 58.92
C THR A 459 16.69 5.84 57.82
N ALA A 460 17.86 5.23 58.02
CA ALA A 460 18.72 4.59 57.05
C ALA A 460 18.39 3.10 56.73
N ALA A 461 18.81 2.64 55.53
CA ALA A 461 19.26 1.26 55.26
C ALA A 461 19.99 1.28 53.89
N ARG A 462 21.33 1.20 53.88
CA ARG A 462 22.16 -0.01 53.61
C ARG A 462 21.84 -0.74 52.30
N THR A 463 22.79 -0.56 51.39
CA THR A 463 23.07 -1.29 50.15
C THR A 463 23.33 -2.79 50.35
N CYS A 464 22.81 -3.62 49.44
CA CYS A 464 23.41 -4.89 49.03
C CYS A 464 23.05 -5.18 47.56
N GLN A 465 24.06 -5.27 46.69
CA GLN A 465 24.00 -5.87 45.36
C GLN A 465 24.27 -7.38 45.49
N CYS A 466 23.57 -8.21 44.71
CA CYS A 466 24.01 -9.56 44.36
C CYS A 466 23.71 -9.87 42.89
N SER A 467 24.69 -10.50 42.24
CA SER A 467 24.77 -10.92 40.85
C SER A 467 24.40 -12.40 40.66
N ARG A 468 23.83 -12.70 39.48
CA ARG A 468 23.72 -13.95 38.68
C ARG A 468 24.20 -15.30 39.26
N SER A 469 23.30 -16.30 39.23
CA SER A 469 23.53 -17.68 38.68
C SER A 469 22.23 -18.54 38.76
N ALA A 470 21.98 -19.39 37.75
CA ALA A 470 20.85 -20.35 37.60
C ALA A 470 21.12 -21.67 38.39
N PRO A 471 20.28 -22.75 38.40
CA PRO A 471 19.00 -23.06 37.73
C PRO A 471 17.87 -23.68 38.63
N TRP A 472 16.67 -23.89 38.06
CA TRP A 472 15.48 -24.63 38.55
C TRP A 472 15.79 -26.09 38.97
N PRO A 473 14.97 -26.85 39.76
CA PRO A 473 13.49 -26.92 39.69
C PRO A 473 12.72 -27.18 41.02
N THR A 474 11.40 -26.98 41.01
CA THR A 474 10.33 -27.90 41.47
C THR A 474 9.04 -27.16 41.86
N SER A 475 7.94 -27.63 41.26
CA SER A 475 6.56 -27.69 41.73
C SER A 475 6.09 -26.82 42.90
N CYS A 476 5.05 -26.01 42.66
CA CYS A 476 3.82 -25.96 43.48
C CYS A 476 2.69 -25.21 42.72
N SER A 477 1.52 -25.84 42.65
CA SER A 477 0.21 -25.23 42.36
C SER A 477 -0.68 -25.47 43.59
N PRO A 478 -1.93 -24.96 43.65
CA PRO A 478 -2.35 -23.56 43.65
C PRO A 478 -3.15 -23.22 44.94
N GLY A 479 -3.22 -21.94 45.32
CA GLY A 479 -3.94 -21.51 46.53
C GLY A 479 -4.89 -20.34 46.27
N ALA A 480 -6.19 -20.68 46.24
CA ALA A 480 -7.36 -19.92 46.69
C ALA A 480 -7.37 -18.38 46.53
N SER A 481 -8.20 -17.87 45.62
CA SER A 481 -9.59 -17.44 45.86
C SER A 481 -9.72 -16.02 46.42
N THR A 482 -10.32 -15.14 45.64
CA THR A 482 -11.29 -14.17 46.17
C THR A 482 -12.36 -13.95 45.11
N ARG A 483 -13.57 -14.39 45.48
CA ARG A 483 -14.84 -14.10 44.80
C ARG A 483 -15.08 -12.60 44.78
N ALA A 484 -15.55 -12.08 43.65
CA ALA A 484 -16.45 -10.94 43.63
C ALA A 484 -17.62 -11.26 42.70
N THR A 485 -18.82 -11.11 43.25
CA THR A 485 -20.08 -11.66 42.79
C THR A 485 -20.74 -10.74 41.75
N TYR A 486 -21.46 -11.40 40.85
CA TYR A 486 -22.41 -10.91 39.85
C TYR A 486 -23.26 -9.69 40.22
N LEU A 487 -23.44 -8.81 39.24
CA LEU A 487 -24.64 -7.98 39.06
C LEU A 487 -25.16 -8.22 37.64
N THR A 488 -26.20 -9.06 37.56
CA THR A 488 -27.00 -9.30 36.36
C THR A 488 -27.91 -8.10 36.12
N ARG A 489 -27.93 -7.58 34.89
CA ARG A 489 -29.04 -6.76 34.40
C ARG A 489 -29.43 -7.20 33.00
N SER A 490 -30.54 -7.92 32.96
CA SER A 490 -31.31 -8.25 31.77
C SER A 490 -31.83 -6.97 31.10
N ARG A 491 -31.62 -6.84 29.78
CA ARG A 491 -32.48 -6.04 28.91
C ARG A 491 -32.65 -6.76 27.59
N THR A 492 -33.88 -7.22 27.39
CA THR A 492 -34.47 -7.68 26.14
C THR A 492 -34.43 -6.58 25.06
N PRO A 493 -34.32 -6.93 23.77
CA PRO A 493 -34.33 -5.98 22.66
C PRO A 493 -35.77 -5.62 22.23
N PRO A 494 -36.03 -4.43 21.66
CA PRO A 494 -37.27 -4.19 20.95
C PRO A 494 -37.16 -4.66 19.50
N ALA A 495 -38.20 -5.35 19.04
CA ALA A 495 -38.43 -5.68 17.64
C ALA A 495 -39.48 -4.74 17.04
N TRP A 496 -39.48 -4.69 15.70
CA TRP A 496 -40.49 -4.15 14.76
C TRP A 496 -40.36 -2.69 14.28
N ALA A 497 -39.84 -2.54 13.07
CA ALA A 497 -40.57 -1.89 11.97
C ALA A 497 -39.96 -2.33 10.62
N SER A 498 -40.61 -3.30 9.96
CA SER A 498 -40.33 -3.70 8.58
C SER A 498 -41.12 -2.81 7.63
N THR A 499 -40.42 -1.99 6.85
CA THR A 499 -40.99 -1.27 5.70
C THR A 499 -41.07 -2.21 4.51
N ARG A 500 -42.29 -2.58 4.10
CA ARG A 500 -42.57 -3.28 2.83
C ARG A 500 -42.36 -2.33 1.64
N PRO A 501 -41.74 -2.77 0.54
CA PRO A 501 -41.84 -2.09 -0.75
C PRO A 501 -43.15 -2.44 -1.47
N VAL A 502 -43.78 -1.43 -2.04
CA VAL A 502 -44.98 -1.51 -2.91
C VAL A 502 -44.55 -2.03 -4.28
N ALA A 503 -45.16 -3.11 -4.75
CA ALA A 503 -45.00 -3.63 -6.10
C ALA A 503 -46.03 -2.99 -7.08
N PRO A 504 -45.73 -2.91 -8.39
CA PRO A 504 -46.50 -2.15 -9.36
C PRO A 504 -47.71 -2.94 -9.91
N GLY A 505 -48.81 -2.21 -10.13
CA GLY A 505 -50.05 -2.72 -10.68
C GLY A 505 -49.94 -3.16 -12.15
N THR A 506 -50.44 -4.36 -12.40
CA THR A 506 -50.67 -4.95 -13.71
C THR A 506 -51.92 -4.34 -14.36
N ARG A 507 -51.79 -3.86 -15.61
CA ARG A 507 -52.93 -3.56 -16.51
C ARG A 507 -53.09 -4.71 -17.49
N HIS A 508 -54.27 -5.34 -17.51
CA HIS A 508 -54.71 -6.25 -18.55
C HIS A 508 -55.15 -5.47 -19.81
N PRO A 509 -54.94 -6.02 -21.03
CA PRO A 509 -55.46 -5.45 -22.25
C PRO A 509 -56.86 -6.00 -22.56
N ALA A 510 -57.76 -5.09 -22.96
CA ALA A 510 -59.06 -5.43 -23.54
C ALA A 510 -58.92 -5.61 -25.06
N THR A 511 -59.51 -6.70 -25.53
CA THR A 511 -59.66 -7.12 -26.92
C THR A 511 -60.76 -6.33 -27.63
N THR A 512 -60.49 -5.87 -28.86
CA THR A 512 -61.52 -5.71 -29.91
C THR A 512 -60.94 -6.03 -31.28
N ARG A 513 -61.55 -7.02 -31.94
CA ARG A 513 -61.43 -7.38 -33.36
C ARG A 513 -62.24 -6.40 -34.22
N SER A 514 -61.75 -6.07 -35.42
CA SER A 514 -62.48 -6.07 -36.72
C SER A 514 -61.54 -5.54 -37.82
N THR A 515 -60.97 -6.40 -38.68
CA THR A 515 -61.38 -6.72 -40.07
C THR A 515 -61.07 -5.66 -41.16
N SER A 516 -60.49 -6.18 -42.26
CA SER A 516 -60.39 -5.65 -43.64
C SER A 516 -59.45 -4.45 -43.81
N ARG A 517 -58.55 -4.39 -44.80
CA ARG A 517 -58.37 -5.10 -46.08
C ARG A 517 -56.89 -5.11 -46.42
#